data_AF-A0A933ZUU9-F1
#
_entry.id   AF-A0A933ZUU9-F1
#
_cell.length_a   1.000
_cell.length_b   1.000
_cell.length_c   1.000
_cell.angle_alpha   90.00
_cell.angle_beta   90.00
_cell.angle_gamma   90.00
#
_symmetry.space_group_name_H-M   'P 1'
#
loop_
_entity.id
_entity.type
_entity.pdbx_description
1 polymer ?
#
loop_
_entity_poly.entity_id
_entity_poly.type
_entity_poly.pdbx_seq_one_letter_code
_entity_poly.pdbx_strand_id
1 'polypeptide(L)'
;MLRLRVGLCCSLFALVLTACPAGTADTTDGGGVSRDGGTNPKTDGGAAIEPVAPELTSAQAQISGRTGRDLRFTVKGHDQNLDVVGLWVRLLDAQGQPVLAFDSDRDGTLDSASGPVGLDDQKLVGESLTATATLRKLLDKVQSAAQVGVALQDATNLRSEEMVAPVVAQPVLSMGDACDPLFLANRCAAGLGCRGTPPTCKEGLAPEITRMAFLKGANGPSILIEGTEPEDDLVTIHFGFQNAQGQPTSIDSDGDGTADLESFDFDATGQAVDGTFFIRMQPADGLDQQVSKLTASAADLAAHQGALKTASPTTTPVRSAGQACDPRGFDVCAANLACTPGVVGKPNVCQSASTLRTTQCGAAPILVATAAGATALGTADGVSLWDTPAGCQSNDPKGRPEGLVTLRLTERAQRLTLSTEHPGTTFDTALYMLTGCPLDSTDSFGCSDDASAASSASRLVVENVPAGDYLVVVDSFSYEGGSFELSAQVE
;
A
#
# COMPACT_ATOMS: atom_id res chain seq x y z
N MET A 1 16.27 -10.11 -11.92
CA MET A 1 15.69 -9.00 -12.69
C MET A 1 16.30 -8.97 -14.09
N LEU A 2 15.59 -9.53 -15.07
CA LEU A 2 15.98 -9.51 -16.47
C LEU A 2 15.71 -8.09 -17.01
N ARG A 3 16.75 -7.25 -17.17
CA ARG A 3 16.61 -5.95 -17.86
C ARG A 3 16.91 -6.16 -19.35
N LEU A 4 15.88 -6.39 -20.16
CA LEU A 4 15.98 -6.37 -21.62
C LEU A 4 16.33 -4.95 -22.10
N ARG A 5 17.37 -4.82 -22.94
CA ARG A 5 17.69 -3.58 -23.66
C ARG A 5 17.06 -3.64 -25.04
N VAL A 6 16.04 -2.83 -25.29
CA VAL A 6 15.44 -2.68 -26.63
C VAL A 6 16.07 -1.48 -27.35
N GLY A 7 16.60 -1.73 -28.54
CA GLY A 7 17.07 -0.70 -29.47
C GLY A 7 15.90 -0.01 -30.16
N LEU A 8 15.80 1.31 -29.99
CA LEU A 8 14.78 2.15 -30.62
C LEU A 8 15.02 2.26 -32.14
N CYS A 9 14.02 1.90 -32.94
CA CYS A 9 13.94 2.23 -34.36
C CYS A 9 12.77 3.22 -34.57
N CYS A 10 13.08 4.47 -34.91
CA CYS A 10 12.10 5.54 -35.14
C CYS A 10 11.19 5.24 -36.34
N SER A 11 9.88 5.19 -36.11
CA SER A 11 8.88 5.32 -37.17
C SER A 11 8.01 6.54 -36.92
N LEU A 12 8.03 7.45 -37.89
CA LEU A 12 7.29 8.70 -37.96
C LEU A 12 5.84 8.40 -38.39
N PHE A 13 4.84 8.77 -37.59
CA PHE A 13 3.42 8.74 -38.00
C PHE A 13 2.82 10.14 -37.91
N ALA A 14 2.24 10.58 -39.03
CA ALA A 14 1.52 11.84 -39.17
C ALA A 14 0.08 11.69 -38.68
N LEU A 15 -0.36 12.60 -37.81
CA LEU A 15 -1.72 12.67 -37.27
C LEU A 15 -2.59 13.54 -38.19
N VAL A 16 -3.71 12.99 -38.70
CA VAL A 16 -4.76 13.74 -39.41
C VAL A 16 -5.90 14.01 -38.43
N LEU A 17 -6.21 15.29 -38.20
CA LEU A 17 -7.35 15.76 -37.41
C LEU A 17 -8.64 15.75 -38.26
N THR A 18 -9.66 15.03 -37.81
CA THR A 18 -11.04 15.17 -38.31
C THR A 18 -11.94 15.72 -37.22
N ALA A 19 -12.65 16.80 -37.56
CA ALA A 19 -13.63 17.48 -36.72
C ALA A 19 -14.93 16.67 -36.56
N CYS A 20 -15.51 16.67 -35.36
CA CYS A 20 -16.88 16.22 -35.09
C CYS A 20 -17.83 17.41 -34.97
N PRO A 21 -19.09 17.30 -35.47
CA PRO A 21 -20.07 18.37 -35.39
C PRO A 21 -20.80 18.38 -34.04
N ALA A 22 -21.23 19.59 -33.67
CA ALA A 22 -22.06 19.87 -32.50
C ALA A 22 -23.45 19.22 -32.63
N GLY A 23 -23.85 18.48 -31.60
CA GLY A 23 -25.20 17.94 -31.40
C GLY A 23 -25.88 18.64 -30.24
N THR A 24 -27.11 19.08 -30.50
CA THR A 24 -27.97 19.94 -29.69
C THR A 24 -28.49 19.31 -28.39
N ALA A 25 -28.75 20.20 -27.44
CA ALA A 25 -29.40 20.01 -26.16
C ALA A 25 -30.69 19.17 -26.21
N ASP A 26 -30.88 18.35 -25.18
CA ASP A 26 -32.20 17.95 -24.73
C ASP A 26 -32.29 18.10 -23.21
N THR A 27 -33.26 18.90 -22.78
CA THR A 27 -33.55 19.28 -21.41
C THR A 27 -34.68 18.40 -20.92
N THR A 28 -34.46 17.62 -19.85
CA THR A 28 -35.56 17.11 -19.04
C THR A 28 -35.28 17.32 -17.56
N ASP A 29 -36.17 18.14 -16.99
CA ASP A 29 -36.33 18.46 -15.58
C ASP A 29 -36.56 17.21 -14.72
N GLY A 30 -35.97 17.22 -13.52
CA GLY A 30 -36.20 16.16 -12.54
C GLY A 30 -35.75 16.53 -11.13
N GLY A 31 -36.62 17.24 -10.39
CA GLY A 31 -36.79 17.07 -8.94
C GLY A 31 -35.67 17.56 -8.03
N GLY A 32 -35.59 18.88 -7.83
CA GLY A 32 -34.81 19.47 -6.74
C GLY A 32 -35.38 19.07 -5.37
N VAL A 33 -34.60 18.31 -4.61
CA VAL A 33 -34.78 18.18 -3.16
C VAL A 33 -33.96 19.28 -2.51
N SER A 34 -34.66 20.35 -2.09
CA SER A 34 -34.09 21.42 -1.27
C SER A 34 -33.56 20.81 0.03
N ARG A 35 -32.23 20.72 0.16
CA ARG A 35 -31.58 20.56 1.46
C ARG A 35 -31.44 21.95 2.05
N ASP A 36 -32.35 22.27 2.95
CA ASP A 36 -32.31 23.48 3.75
C ASP A 36 -30.97 23.60 4.48
N GLY A 37 -30.50 24.86 4.55
CA GLY A 37 -29.21 25.27 5.05
C GLY A 37 -28.83 24.67 6.40
N GLY A 38 -27.76 23.88 6.38
CA GLY A 38 -26.95 23.64 7.57
C GLY A 38 -26.37 24.98 8.02
N THR A 39 -26.84 25.47 9.16
CA THR A 39 -26.24 26.60 9.85
C THR A 39 -24.75 26.34 10.00
N ASN A 40 -23.91 27.25 9.48
CA ASN A 40 -22.50 27.33 9.85
C ASN A 40 -22.40 27.11 11.36
N PRO A 41 -21.67 26.09 11.84
CA PRO A 41 -21.40 25.99 13.26
C PRO A 41 -20.74 27.31 13.67
N LYS A 42 -21.37 28.02 14.60
CA LYS A 42 -20.73 29.13 15.27
C LYS A 42 -19.39 28.61 15.77
N THR A 43 -18.32 29.22 15.29
CA THR A 43 -16.99 29.11 15.88
C THR A 43 -17.10 29.79 17.25
N ASP A 44 -17.73 29.11 18.19
CA ASP A 44 -17.59 29.45 19.59
C ASP A 44 -16.10 29.35 19.87
N GLY A 45 -15.49 30.48 20.23
CA GLY A 45 -14.06 30.60 20.52
C GLY A 45 -13.71 29.84 21.80
N GLY A 46 -13.94 28.52 21.80
CA GLY A 46 -13.42 27.61 22.78
C GLY A 46 -11.93 27.82 22.86
N ALA A 47 -11.43 28.05 24.07
CA ALA A 47 -10.02 28.12 24.32
C ALA A 47 -9.35 26.92 23.65
N ALA A 48 -8.25 27.16 22.93
CA ALA A 48 -7.44 26.10 22.38
C ALA A 48 -7.15 25.10 23.51
N ILE A 49 -7.58 23.86 23.34
CA ILE A 49 -7.26 22.79 24.28
C ILE A 49 -5.74 22.66 24.21
N GLU A 50 -5.05 22.87 25.34
CA GLU A 50 -3.60 22.66 25.38
C GLU A 50 -3.33 21.19 25.02
N PRO A 51 -2.34 20.90 24.17
CA PRO A 51 -2.03 19.54 23.78
C PRO A 51 -1.57 18.75 25.02
N VAL A 52 -2.23 17.62 25.28
CA VAL A 52 -1.97 16.77 26.45
C VAL A 52 -1.46 15.43 25.93
N ALA A 53 -0.30 15.01 26.43
CA ALA A 53 0.27 13.72 26.04
C ALA A 53 -0.65 12.57 26.46
N PRO A 54 -0.78 11.51 25.64
CA PRO A 54 -1.55 10.33 26.00
C PRO A 54 -0.90 9.58 27.18
N GLU A 55 -1.69 8.77 27.89
CA GLU A 55 -1.24 7.91 28.98
C GLU A 55 -1.29 6.43 28.57
N LEU A 56 -0.17 5.72 28.63
CA LEU A 56 -0.11 4.28 28.38
C LEU A 56 -0.26 3.51 29.71
N THR A 57 -1.30 2.68 29.81
CA THR A 57 -1.60 1.90 31.03
C THR A 57 -1.24 0.42 30.91
N SER A 58 -1.11 -0.09 29.69
CA SER A 58 -0.68 -1.47 29.44
C SER A 58 -0.09 -1.61 28.04
N ALA A 59 1.01 -2.36 27.93
CA ALA A 59 1.58 -2.80 26.66
C ALA A 59 1.92 -4.30 26.72
N GLN A 60 1.60 -5.01 25.66
CA GLN A 60 1.98 -6.40 25.43
C GLN A 60 2.59 -6.51 24.04
N ALA A 61 3.62 -7.35 23.91
CA ALA A 61 4.26 -7.63 22.64
C ALA A 61 4.44 -9.14 22.48
N GLN A 62 4.06 -9.65 21.32
CA GLN A 62 4.18 -11.07 21.02
C GLN A 62 4.54 -11.27 19.55
N ILE A 63 5.32 -12.31 19.29
CA ILE A 63 5.50 -12.82 17.94
C ILE A 63 4.13 -13.33 17.45
N SER A 64 3.77 -13.04 16.22
CA SER A 64 2.49 -13.46 15.65
C SER A 64 2.61 -13.80 14.16
N GLY A 65 1.47 -14.17 13.57
CA GLY A 65 1.37 -14.51 12.16
C GLY A 65 1.66 -15.98 11.90
N ARG A 66 1.34 -16.46 10.69
CA ARG A 66 1.47 -17.87 10.31
C ARG A 66 2.92 -18.33 10.27
N THR A 67 3.83 -17.45 9.89
CA THR A 67 5.27 -17.69 9.78
C THR A 67 6.04 -17.34 11.05
N GLY A 68 5.40 -16.66 12.01
CA GLY A 68 6.05 -16.13 13.21
C GLY A 68 7.07 -15.05 12.91
N ARG A 69 6.83 -14.24 11.86
CA ARG A 69 7.73 -13.17 11.41
C ARG A 69 7.25 -11.78 11.83
N ASP A 70 6.03 -11.69 12.34
CA ASP A 70 5.42 -10.42 12.73
C ASP A 70 5.61 -10.19 14.23
N LEU A 71 5.71 -8.92 14.61
CA LEU A 71 5.65 -8.50 16.01
C LEU A 71 4.38 -7.68 16.22
N ARG A 72 3.45 -8.22 17.01
CA ARG A 72 2.17 -7.58 17.31
C ARG A 72 2.18 -6.97 18.70
N PHE A 73 1.63 -5.77 18.78
CA PHE A 73 1.41 -5.01 20.00
C PHE A 73 -0.07 -4.99 20.36
N THR A 74 -0.37 -5.13 21.65
CA THR A 74 -1.69 -4.81 22.20
C THR A 74 -1.50 -3.79 23.32
N VAL A 75 -2.09 -2.62 23.16
CA VAL A 75 -1.94 -1.51 24.11
C VAL A 75 -3.28 -1.06 24.68
N LYS A 76 -3.23 -0.52 25.88
CA LYS A 76 -4.34 0.20 26.52
C LYS A 76 -3.84 1.52 27.09
N GLY A 77 -4.67 2.54 27.05
CA GLY A 77 -4.30 3.85 27.54
C GLY A 77 -5.46 4.82 27.65
N HIS A 78 -5.12 6.07 27.92
CA HIS A 78 -6.02 7.20 27.95
C HIS A 78 -5.50 8.33 27.07
N ASP A 79 -6.43 9.06 26.46
CA ASP A 79 -6.13 10.22 25.64
C ASP A 79 -7.28 11.21 25.78
N GLN A 80 -6.98 12.43 26.26
CA GLN A 80 -7.99 13.44 26.59
C GLN A 80 -8.52 14.14 25.33
N ASN A 81 -7.67 14.28 24.31
CA ASN A 81 -7.92 14.97 23.05
C ASN A 81 -8.35 14.01 21.94
N LEU A 82 -8.25 12.69 22.15
CA LEU A 82 -8.68 11.65 21.21
C LEU A 82 -7.95 11.71 19.86
N ASP A 83 -6.69 12.09 19.89
CA ASP A 83 -5.80 12.28 18.75
C ASP A 83 -4.55 11.39 18.79
N VAL A 84 -4.55 10.29 19.57
CA VAL A 84 -3.57 9.20 19.40
C VAL A 84 -3.59 8.70 17.96
N VAL A 85 -2.42 8.73 17.32
CA VAL A 85 -2.21 8.33 15.91
C VAL A 85 -1.37 7.06 15.77
N GLY A 86 -0.61 6.67 16.79
CA GLY A 86 0.33 5.55 16.67
C GLY A 86 1.01 5.16 17.97
N LEU A 87 1.95 4.21 17.83
CA LEU A 87 2.90 3.83 18.87
C LEU A 87 4.28 4.37 18.51
N TRP A 88 5.05 4.81 19.50
CA TRP A 88 6.50 4.89 19.39
C TRP A 88 7.10 3.61 19.97
N VAL A 89 7.82 2.85 19.17
CA VAL A 89 8.36 1.53 19.55
C VAL A 89 9.88 1.58 19.57
N ARG A 90 10.50 0.97 20.58
CA ARG A 90 11.94 0.75 20.69
C ARG A 90 12.24 -0.73 20.91
N LEU A 91 13.04 -1.36 20.05
CA LEU A 91 13.40 -2.77 20.20
C LEU A 91 14.66 -2.93 21.05
N LEU A 92 14.63 -3.94 21.93
CA LEU A 92 15.69 -4.23 22.87
C LEU A 92 16.02 -5.73 22.85
N ASP A 93 17.28 -6.09 23.09
CA ASP A 93 17.73 -7.47 23.23
C ASP A 93 17.46 -8.03 24.64
N ALA A 94 17.93 -9.25 24.91
CA ALA A 94 17.75 -9.90 26.21
C ALA A 94 18.49 -9.21 27.37
N GLN A 95 19.48 -8.37 27.05
CA GLN A 95 20.27 -7.56 27.98
C GLN A 95 19.72 -6.13 28.10
N GLY A 96 18.61 -5.82 27.43
CA GLY A 96 18.01 -4.48 27.39
C GLY A 96 18.80 -3.49 26.54
N GLN A 97 19.69 -3.96 25.66
CA GLN A 97 20.41 -3.09 24.72
C GLN A 97 19.57 -2.83 23.47
N PRO A 98 19.64 -1.62 22.88
CA PRO A 98 18.91 -1.30 21.66
C PRO A 98 19.27 -2.21 20.49
N VAL A 99 18.25 -2.65 19.74
CA VAL A 99 18.41 -3.45 18.52
C VAL A 99 17.95 -2.62 17.32
N LEU A 100 18.85 -2.38 16.36
CA LEU A 100 18.53 -1.63 15.15
C LEU A 100 17.49 -2.40 14.33
N ALA A 101 16.40 -1.72 14.00
CA ALA A 101 15.19 -2.32 13.48
C ALA A 101 14.40 -1.43 12.53
N PHE A 102 14.65 -0.13 12.60
CA PHE A 102 14.07 0.89 11.76
C PHE A 102 15.16 1.47 10.88
N ASP A 103 14.80 1.69 9.64
CA ASP A 103 15.60 2.42 8.65
C ASP A 103 15.02 3.84 8.61
N SER A 104 15.67 4.74 9.34
CA SER A 104 15.14 6.06 9.66
C SER A 104 15.27 7.05 8.50
N ASP A 105 16.27 6.86 7.64
CA ASP A 105 16.53 7.66 6.45
C ASP A 105 16.21 6.93 5.13
N ARG A 106 15.74 5.69 5.21
CA ARG A 106 15.25 4.86 4.11
C ARG A 106 16.34 4.48 3.10
N ASP A 107 17.59 4.42 3.55
CA ASP A 107 18.74 4.06 2.71
C ASP A 107 18.89 2.53 2.47
N GLY A 108 18.00 1.74 3.06
CA GLY A 108 18.01 0.27 3.06
C GLY A 108 18.75 -0.34 4.25
N THR A 109 19.38 0.47 5.10
CA THR A 109 20.16 0.06 6.27
C THR A 109 19.38 0.35 7.55
N LEU A 110 19.25 -0.66 8.41
CA LEU A 110 18.68 -0.44 9.74
C LEU A 110 19.66 0.36 10.60
N ASP A 111 19.28 1.56 11.01
CA ASP A 111 20.14 2.55 11.68
C ASP A 111 19.54 3.06 13.00
N SER A 112 18.26 2.77 13.27
CA SER A 112 17.55 3.16 14.48
C SER A 112 16.95 1.96 15.20
N ALA A 113 17.05 1.96 16.53
CA ALA A 113 16.37 0.99 17.37
C ALA A 113 14.93 1.37 17.70
N SER A 114 14.50 2.57 17.33
CA SER A 114 13.15 3.06 17.60
C SER A 114 12.50 3.77 16.42
N GLY A 115 11.18 3.68 16.31
CA GLY A 115 10.41 4.35 15.28
C GLY A 115 8.91 4.31 15.56
N PRO A 116 8.12 5.10 14.83
CA PRO A 116 6.68 5.08 14.95
C PRO A 116 6.08 3.86 14.24
N VAL A 117 4.95 3.39 14.75
CA VAL A 117 4.17 2.26 14.22
C VAL A 117 2.69 2.66 14.22
N GLY A 118 2.06 2.61 13.05
CA GLY A 118 0.62 2.87 12.91
C GLY A 118 -0.23 1.82 13.62
N LEU A 119 -1.44 2.22 14.02
CA LEU A 119 -2.41 1.31 14.64
C LEU A 119 -3.15 0.51 13.55
N ASP A 120 -3.27 -0.81 13.74
CA ASP A 120 -4.07 -1.69 12.87
C ASP A 120 -5.57 -1.54 13.14
N ASP A 121 -5.91 -1.37 14.41
CA ASP A 121 -7.28 -1.20 14.92
C ASP A 121 -7.23 -0.31 16.15
N GLN A 122 -8.23 0.56 16.27
CA GLN A 122 -8.37 1.51 17.35
C GLN A 122 -9.81 1.55 17.81
N LYS A 123 -10.00 1.31 19.11
CA LYS A 123 -11.28 1.50 19.77
C LYS A 123 -11.13 2.55 20.86
N LEU A 124 -11.72 3.72 20.62
CA LEU A 124 -11.90 4.78 21.60
C LEU A 124 -13.29 4.66 22.25
N VAL A 125 -13.34 4.63 23.58
CA VAL A 125 -14.58 4.68 24.37
C VAL A 125 -14.42 5.77 25.41
N GLY A 126 -14.96 6.96 25.11
CA GLY A 126 -14.55 8.18 25.83
C GLY A 126 -13.05 8.39 25.65
N GLU A 127 -12.36 8.76 26.73
CA GLU A 127 -10.90 8.93 26.75
C GLU A 127 -10.14 7.61 26.80
N SER A 128 -10.81 6.46 26.91
CA SER A 128 -10.11 5.16 27.00
C SER A 128 -9.79 4.60 25.62
N LEU A 129 -8.54 4.17 25.45
CA LEU A 129 -8.00 3.58 24.23
C LEU A 129 -7.72 2.08 24.43
N THR A 130 -8.15 1.26 23.48
CA THR A 130 -7.56 -0.07 23.22
C THR A 130 -7.20 -0.15 21.75
N ALA A 131 -5.95 -0.49 21.47
CA ALA A 131 -5.45 -0.56 20.11
C ALA A 131 -4.49 -1.72 19.90
N THR A 132 -4.35 -2.13 18.65
CA THR A 132 -3.32 -3.07 18.21
C THR A 132 -2.50 -2.45 17.09
N ALA A 133 -1.23 -2.86 17.00
CA ALA A 133 -0.34 -2.49 15.92
C ALA A 133 0.51 -3.70 15.55
N THR A 134 0.93 -3.82 14.30
CA THR A 134 1.72 -4.96 13.84
C THR A 134 2.89 -4.49 12.98
N LEU A 135 4.11 -4.83 13.43
CA LEU A 135 5.30 -4.73 12.59
C LEU A 135 5.44 -6.04 11.80
N ARG A 136 4.92 -6.03 10.57
CA ARG A 136 4.93 -7.21 9.69
C ARG A 136 6.34 -7.55 9.22
N LYS A 137 6.68 -8.84 9.18
CA LYS A 137 7.96 -9.38 8.71
C LYS A 137 9.22 -8.81 9.38
N LEU A 138 9.08 -8.16 10.54
CA LEU A 138 10.18 -7.57 11.28
C LEU A 138 11.29 -8.59 11.60
N LEU A 139 10.88 -9.80 11.99
CA LEU A 139 11.80 -10.83 12.46
C LEU A 139 12.58 -11.51 11.32
N ASP A 140 12.26 -11.21 10.06
CA ASP A 140 13.12 -11.59 8.92
C ASP A 140 14.45 -10.83 8.97
N LYS A 141 14.45 -9.61 9.54
CA LYS A 141 15.63 -8.75 9.66
C LYS A 141 16.19 -8.70 11.09
N VAL A 142 15.33 -8.84 12.10
CA VAL A 142 15.66 -8.56 13.50
C VAL A 142 15.33 -9.74 14.41
N GLN A 143 16.19 -10.75 14.45
CA GLN A 143 15.96 -11.97 15.24
C GLN A 143 16.32 -11.85 16.73
N SER A 144 17.03 -10.79 17.13
CA SER A 144 17.55 -10.61 18.50
C SER A 144 16.62 -9.84 19.44
N ALA A 145 15.47 -9.33 18.97
CA ALA A 145 14.54 -8.57 19.80
C ALA A 145 13.90 -9.48 20.86
N ALA A 146 14.13 -9.18 22.14
CA ALA A 146 13.61 -9.92 23.28
C ALA A 146 12.70 -9.06 24.19
N GLN A 147 12.80 -7.74 24.10
CA GLN A 147 11.93 -6.78 24.78
C GLN A 147 11.59 -5.63 23.85
N VAL A 148 10.53 -4.90 24.17
CA VAL A 148 10.15 -3.67 23.48
C VAL A 148 9.81 -2.57 24.48
N GLY A 149 10.30 -1.36 24.24
CA GLY A 149 9.75 -0.15 24.81
C GLY A 149 8.60 0.36 23.93
N VAL A 150 7.46 0.68 24.52
CA VAL A 150 6.28 1.19 23.80
C VAL A 150 5.79 2.45 24.47
N ALA A 151 5.50 3.50 23.69
CA ALA A 151 4.77 4.68 24.13
C ALA A 151 3.61 4.94 23.16
N LEU A 152 2.51 5.53 23.62
CA LEU A 152 1.49 6.10 22.75
C LEU A 152 2.03 7.41 22.17
N GLN A 153 1.70 7.71 20.92
CA GLN A 153 2.04 8.97 20.25
C GLN A 153 0.78 9.62 19.69
N ASP A 154 0.60 10.91 19.97
CA ASP A 154 -0.50 11.72 19.43
C ASP A 154 -0.12 12.49 18.15
N ALA A 155 -1.12 13.14 17.54
CA ALA A 155 -0.97 13.94 16.33
C ALA A 155 -0.05 15.16 16.49
N THR A 156 0.27 15.56 17.72
CA THR A 156 1.22 16.64 18.06
C THR A 156 2.61 16.11 18.44
N ASN A 157 2.85 14.81 18.26
CA ASN A 157 4.08 14.10 18.61
C ASN A 157 4.42 14.15 20.11
N LEU A 158 3.43 14.39 20.98
CA LEU A 158 3.58 14.11 22.40
C LEU A 158 3.46 12.61 22.62
N ARG A 159 4.19 12.13 23.63
CA ARG A 159 4.32 10.71 23.92
C ARG A 159 4.00 10.42 25.37
N SER A 160 3.36 9.28 25.59
CA SER A 160 3.26 8.74 26.95
C SER A 160 4.65 8.39 27.50
N GLU A 161 4.72 8.14 28.81
CA GLU A 161 5.85 7.40 29.37
C GLU A 161 6.00 6.03 28.67
N GLU A 162 7.25 5.60 28.48
CA GLU A 162 7.55 4.34 27.81
C GLU A 162 7.34 3.16 28.77
N MET A 163 6.62 2.13 28.32
CA MET A 163 6.47 0.87 29.01
C MET A 163 7.29 -0.22 28.31
N VAL A 164 8.17 -0.88 29.07
CA VAL A 164 8.95 -2.02 28.57
C VAL A 164 8.17 -3.31 28.79
N ALA A 165 7.96 -4.06 27.72
CA ALA A 165 7.32 -5.37 27.73
C ALA A 165 8.24 -6.45 27.14
N PRO A 166 8.26 -7.68 27.68
CA PRO A 166 8.96 -8.78 27.05
C PRO A 166 8.29 -9.17 25.74
N VAL A 167 9.07 -9.56 24.74
CA VAL A 167 8.56 -10.17 23.51
C VAL A 167 8.22 -11.63 23.81
N VAL A 168 6.93 -11.96 23.79
CA VAL A 168 6.46 -13.32 24.00
C VAL A 168 6.63 -14.13 22.71
N ALA A 169 7.41 -15.20 22.77
CA ALA A 169 7.56 -16.12 21.66
C ALA A 169 6.24 -16.84 21.36
N GLN A 170 5.93 -17.00 20.08
CA GLN A 170 4.79 -17.78 19.63
C GLN A 170 5.21 -19.26 19.54
N PRO A 171 4.60 -20.16 20.34
CA PRO A 171 4.89 -21.59 20.30
C PRO A 171 4.66 -22.17 18.90
N VAL A 172 5.57 -23.07 18.49
CA VAL A 172 5.48 -23.83 17.24
C VAL A 172 5.02 -25.25 17.57
N LEU A 173 3.91 -25.66 16.95
CA LEU A 173 3.20 -26.90 17.23
C LEU A 173 3.47 -27.96 16.16
N SER A 174 3.41 -29.22 16.57
CA SER A 174 3.63 -30.38 15.70
C SER A 174 2.31 -30.89 15.11
N MET A 175 2.41 -31.76 14.09
CA MET A 175 1.26 -32.44 13.48
C MET A 175 0.32 -33.05 14.55
N GLY A 176 -0.97 -32.71 14.47
CA GLY A 176 -2.01 -33.20 15.37
C GLY A 176 -2.28 -32.35 16.62
N ASP A 177 -1.37 -31.44 16.98
CA ASP A 177 -1.54 -30.55 18.13
C ASP A 177 -2.67 -29.53 17.90
N ALA A 178 -3.36 -29.12 18.97
CA ALA A 178 -4.39 -28.09 18.91
C ALA A 178 -3.78 -26.72 18.65
N CYS A 179 -4.28 -26.00 17.66
CA CYS A 179 -3.70 -24.74 17.20
C CYS A 179 -4.70 -23.57 17.25
N ASP A 180 -4.19 -22.35 17.23
CA ASP A 180 -4.95 -21.11 17.18
C ASP A 180 -5.17 -20.69 15.71
N PRO A 181 -6.42 -20.67 15.21
CA PRO A 181 -6.70 -20.30 13.82
C PRO A 181 -6.46 -18.82 13.50
N LEU A 182 -6.26 -17.97 14.53
CA LEU A 182 -5.89 -16.56 14.35
C LEU A 182 -4.36 -16.34 14.43
N PHE A 183 -3.59 -17.40 14.71
CA PHE A 183 -2.12 -17.33 14.83
C PHE A 183 -1.64 -16.24 15.80
N LEU A 184 -2.37 -16.05 16.90
CA LEU A 184 -2.00 -15.11 17.95
C LEU A 184 -1.27 -15.85 19.08
N ALA A 185 -1.82 -16.97 19.52
CA ALA A 185 -1.31 -17.71 20.67
C ALA A 185 -0.28 -18.77 20.32
N ASN A 186 -0.34 -19.37 19.13
CA ASN A 186 0.58 -20.39 18.64
C ASN A 186 0.48 -20.52 17.10
N ARG A 187 1.42 -21.23 16.49
CA ARG A 187 1.40 -21.59 15.06
C ARG A 187 1.84 -23.03 14.85
N CYS A 188 1.53 -23.59 13.69
CA CYS A 188 2.06 -24.88 13.30
C CYS A 188 3.50 -24.75 12.76
N ALA A 189 4.25 -25.84 12.75
CA ALA A 189 5.57 -25.90 12.09
C ALA A 189 5.46 -25.59 10.58
N ALA A 190 6.57 -25.18 9.96
CA ALA A 190 6.62 -24.91 8.52
C ALA A 190 6.12 -26.11 7.69
N GLY A 191 5.36 -25.85 6.63
CA GLY A 191 4.69 -26.88 5.83
C GLY A 191 3.46 -27.52 6.49
N LEU A 192 2.99 -27.00 7.64
CA LEU A 192 1.75 -27.41 8.30
C LEU A 192 0.76 -26.24 8.41
N GLY A 193 -0.53 -26.53 8.26
CA GLY A 193 -1.63 -25.58 8.41
C GLY A 193 -2.50 -25.82 9.64
N CYS A 194 -2.96 -24.75 10.29
CA CYS A 194 -3.93 -24.84 11.40
C CYS A 194 -5.36 -24.99 10.87
N ARG A 195 -5.92 -26.22 10.89
CA ARG A 195 -7.15 -26.55 10.16
C ARG A 195 -8.08 -27.52 10.92
N GLY A 196 -9.37 -27.50 10.61
CA GLY A 196 -10.39 -28.41 11.15
C GLY A 196 -11.19 -27.84 12.34
N THR A 197 -12.11 -28.66 12.87
CA THR A 197 -12.96 -28.32 14.03
C THR A 197 -12.97 -29.50 15.01
N PRO A 198 -12.21 -29.45 16.13
CA PRO A 198 -11.37 -28.33 16.58
C PRO A 198 -10.14 -28.09 15.67
N PRO A 199 -9.59 -26.86 15.64
CA PRO A 199 -8.39 -26.56 14.85
C PRO A 199 -7.19 -27.34 15.38
N THR A 200 -6.53 -28.06 14.49
CA THR A 200 -5.31 -28.83 14.77
C THR A 200 -4.29 -28.62 13.65
N CYS A 201 -3.01 -28.79 13.94
CA CYS A 201 -1.97 -28.75 12.92
C CYS A 201 -2.10 -29.97 12.00
N LYS A 202 -2.25 -29.72 10.70
CA LYS A 202 -2.35 -30.72 9.65
C LYS A 202 -1.30 -30.43 8.58
N GLU A 203 -1.06 -31.38 7.68
CA GLU A 203 -0.23 -31.19 6.47
C GLU A 203 -0.58 -29.86 5.76
N GLY A 204 0.36 -29.18 5.12
CA GLY A 204 0.06 -27.96 4.34
C GLY A 204 -0.90 -28.24 3.18
N LEU A 205 -1.46 -27.18 2.60
CA LEU A 205 -2.19 -27.25 1.34
C LEU A 205 -1.34 -26.68 0.23
N ALA A 206 -1.40 -27.31 -0.94
CA ALA A 206 -0.86 -26.69 -2.15
C ALA A 206 -1.49 -25.30 -2.35
N PRO A 207 -0.70 -24.27 -2.71
CA PRO A 207 -1.25 -22.97 -3.03
C PRO A 207 -2.22 -23.07 -4.21
N GLU A 208 -3.28 -22.28 -4.20
CA GLU A 208 -4.26 -22.24 -5.28
C GLU A 208 -4.21 -20.89 -6.00
N ILE A 209 -3.95 -20.90 -7.31
CA ILE A 209 -4.23 -19.74 -8.15
C ILE A 209 -5.73 -19.70 -8.40
N THR A 210 -6.44 -18.73 -7.82
CA THR A 210 -7.89 -18.60 -7.94
C THR A 210 -8.27 -17.82 -9.20
N ARG A 211 -7.47 -16.80 -9.56
CA ARG A 211 -7.65 -15.99 -10.78
C ARG A 211 -6.32 -15.73 -11.47
N MET A 212 -6.34 -15.78 -12.79
CA MET A 212 -5.20 -15.49 -13.65
C MET A 212 -5.68 -14.71 -14.87
N ALA A 213 -4.99 -13.63 -15.21
CA ALA A 213 -5.24 -12.87 -16.42
C ALA A 213 -3.93 -12.60 -17.17
N PHE A 214 -4.02 -12.68 -18.50
CA PHE A 214 -2.96 -12.28 -19.42
C PHE A 214 -3.53 -11.18 -20.30
N LEU A 215 -3.25 -9.93 -19.94
CA LEU A 215 -3.92 -8.75 -20.47
C LEU A 215 -2.99 -8.03 -21.46
N LYS A 216 -3.48 -7.68 -22.65
CA LYS A 216 -2.72 -6.90 -23.63
C LYS A 216 -2.64 -5.44 -23.21
N GLY A 217 -1.48 -4.81 -23.43
CA GLY A 217 -1.25 -3.39 -23.17
C GLY A 217 -0.34 -2.76 -24.22
N ALA A 218 -0.37 -1.43 -24.31
CA ALA A 218 0.45 -0.67 -25.26
C ALA A 218 1.96 -0.75 -24.94
N ASN A 219 2.29 -0.89 -23.65
CA ASN A 219 3.65 -1.04 -23.13
C ASN A 219 3.91 -2.49 -22.71
N GLY A 220 3.39 -3.43 -23.51
CA GLY A 220 3.48 -4.86 -23.28
C GLY A 220 2.29 -5.42 -22.49
N PRO A 221 2.18 -6.75 -22.42
CA PRO A 221 1.10 -7.35 -21.68
C PRO A 221 1.31 -7.27 -20.16
N SER A 222 0.24 -7.35 -19.39
CA SER A 222 0.27 -7.58 -17.94
C SER A 222 -0.14 -9.01 -17.62
N ILE A 223 0.58 -9.65 -16.69
CA ILE A 223 0.18 -10.94 -16.12
C ILE A 223 -0.25 -10.67 -14.68
N LEU A 224 -1.49 -11.01 -14.37
CA LEU A 224 -2.07 -10.85 -13.03
C LEU A 224 -2.44 -12.22 -12.48
N ILE A 225 -1.98 -12.51 -11.27
CA ILE A 225 -2.29 -13.74 -10.55
C ILE A 225 -2.81 -13.35 -9.18
N GLU A 226 -3.95 -13.89 -8.82
CA GLU A 226 -4.51 -13.87 -7.47
C GLU A 226 -4.66 -15.32 -7.03
N GLY A 227 -4.30 -15.59 -5.78
CA GLY A 227 -4.43 -16.92 -5.22
C GLY A 227 -4.49 -16.92 -3.70
N THR A 228 -4.63 -18.13 -3.16
CA THR A 228 -4.60 -18.42 -1.74
C THR A 228 -3.44 -19.35 -1.44
N GLU A 229 -2.71 -19.05 -0.39
CA GLU A 229 -1.73 -19.97 0.18
C GLU A 229 -1.96 -19.91 1.69
N PRO A 230 -2.72 -20.87 2.26
CA PRO A 230 -3.18 -20.78 3.64
C PRO A 230 -2.07 -20.85 4.70
N GLU A 231 -0.83 -21.20 4.36
CA GLU A 231 0.26 -21.35 5.32
C GLU A 231 1.24 -20.14 5.34
N ASP A 232 1.03 -19.15 4.47
CA ASP A 232 1.95 -18.04 4.12
C ASP A 232 3.41 -18.48 3.80
N ASP A 233 3.57 -19.66 3.18
CA ASP A 233 4.84 -20.25 2.77
C ASP A 233 4.96 -20.49 1.25
N LEU A 234 4.25 -19.69 0.45
CA LEU A 234 4.45 -19.58 -1.00
C LEU A 234 5.93 -19.30 -1.35
N VAL A 235 6.50 -20.11 -2.26
CA VAL A 235 7.91 -19.97 -2.70
C VAL A 235 8.01 -19.64 -4.18
N THR A 236 7.27 -20.33 -5.05
CA THR A 236 7.47 -20.21 -6.50
C THR A 236 6.15 -20.12 -7.25
N ILE A 237 6.08 -19.28 -8.28
CA ILE A 237 5.12 -19.44 -9.39
C ILE A 237 5.87 -19.93 -10.62
N HIS A 238 5.56 -21.15 -11.06
CA HIS A 238 6.07 -21.71 -12.30
C HIS A 238 5.20 -21.23 -13.46
N PHE A 239 5.80 -20.57 -14.45
CA PHE A 239 5.15 -20.11 -15.67
C PHE A 239 5.58 -20.98 -16.86
N GLY A 240 4.62 -21.38 -17.68
CA GLY A 240 4.87 -22.11 -18.93
C GLY A 240 4.22 -21.41 -20.12
N PHE A 241 4.86 -21.49 -21.29
CA PHE A 241 4.33 -20.91 -22.53
C PHE A 241 3.72 -21.99 -23.42
N GLN A 242 2.56 -21.69 -23.98
CA GLN A 242 1.85 -22.58 -24.87
C GLN A 242 1.39 -21.89 -26.16
N ASN A 243 1.37 -22.65 -27.25
CA ASN A 243 0.78 -22.24 -28.52
C ASN A 243 -0.77 -22.32 -28.49
N ALA A 244 -1.41 -21.95 -29.59
CA ALA A 244 -2.88 -21.95 -29.68
C ALA A 244 -3.50 -23.34 -29.46
N GLN A 245 -2.77 -24.40 -29.80
CA GLN A 245 -3.15 -25.80 -29.60
C GLN A 245 -2.93 -26.28 -28.16
N GLY A 246 -2.34 -25.45 -27.28
CA GLY A 246 -2.03 -25.81 -25.89
C GLY A 246 -0.78 -26.67 -25.73
N GLN A 247 0.07 -26.77 -26.76
CA GLN A 247 1.36 -27.44 -26.66
C GLN A 247 2.42 -26.46 -26.16
N PRO A 248 3.43 -26.92 -25.39
CA PRO A 248 4.56 -26.08 -25.00
C PRO A 248 5.20 -25.39 -26.22
N THR A 249 5.61 -24.15 -26.04
CA THR A 249 6.35 -23.37 -27.05
C THR A 249 7.48 -22.62 -26.37
N SER A 250 8.59 -22.44 -27.06
CA SER A 250 9.67 -21.56 -26.60
C SER A 250 9.40 -20.13 -27.08
N ILE A 251 9.86 -19.13 -26.32
CA ILE A 251 9.97 -17.73 -26.74
C ILE A 251 11.44 -17.35 -26.90
N ASP A 252 11.71 -16.34 -27.71
CA ASP A 252 13.04 -15.71 -27.83
C ASP A 252 13.19 -14.69 -26.68
N SER A 253 13.88 -15.10 -25.62
CA SER A 253 13.97 -14.32 -24.38
C SER A 253 15.06 -13.27 -24.38
N ASP A 254 16.08 -13.41 -25.24
CA ASP A 254 17.22 -12.48 -25.34
C ASP A 254 17.24 -11.63 -26.62
N GLY A 255 16.33 -11.91 -27.56
CA GLY A 255 16.14 -11.15 -28.79
C GLY A 255 17.12 -11.51 -29.90
N ASP A 256 17.77 -12.68 -29.85
CA ASP A 256 18.73 -13.13 -30.85
C ASP A 256 18.09 -13.75 -32.11
N GLY A 257 16.75 -13.90 -32.10
CA GLY A 257 15.96 -14.52 -33.16
C GLY A 257 15.74 -16.03 -33.00
N THR A 258 16.28 -16.64 -31.95
CA THR A 258 16.17 -18.07 -31.63
C THR A 258 15.34 -18.25 -30.35
N ALA A 259 14.24 -18.99 -30.45
CA ALA A 259 13.43 -19.27 -29.27
C ALA A 259 14.18 -20.23 -28.32
N ASP A 260 14.34 -19.83 -27.06
CA ASP A 260 15.23 -20.47 -26.10
C ASP A 260 14.62 -20.69 -24.70
N LEU A 261 13.46 -20.09 -24.40
CA LEU A 261 12.80 -20.19 -23.09
C LEU A 261 11.38 -20.77 -23.20
N GLU A 262 11.14 -21.98 -22.66
CA GLU A 262 9.81 -22.63 -22.64
C GLU A 262 8.97 -22.31 -21.39
N SER A 263 9.67 -22.01 -20.29
CA SER A 263 9.10 -21.77 -18.97
C SER A 263 10.07 -20.98 -18.11
N PHE A 264 9.59 -20.41 -17.01
CA PHE A 264 10.45 -19.81 -15.99
C PHE A 264 9.78 -19.87 -14.62
N ASP A 265 10.61 -19.80 -13.58
CA ASP A 265 10.15 -19.73 -12.20
C ASP A 265 10.27 -18.29 -11.69
N PHE A 266 9.16 -17.79 -11.15
CA PHE A 266 9.13 -16.52 -10.42
C PHE A 266 9.26 -16.80 -8.92
N ASP A 267 10.28 -16.22 -8.28
CA ASP A 267 10.43 -16.26 -6.82
C ASP A 267 9.29 -15.45 -6.18
N ALA A 268 8.39 -16.18 -5.53
CA ALA A 268 7.22 -15.67 -4.84
C ALA A 268 7.38 -15.75 -3.32
N THR A 269 8.61 -15.93 -2.82
CA THR A 269 8.89 -15.99 -1.38
C THR A 269 8.37 -14.73 -0.68
N GLY A 270 7.50 -14.94 0.29
CA GLY A 270 6.91 -13.86 1.09
C GLY A 270 5.86 -13.02 0.35
N GLN A 271 5.42 -13.43 -0.84
CA GLN A 271 4.31 -12.77 -1.54
C GLN A 271 2.94 -13.16 -0.95
N ALA A 272 2.86 -14.30 -0.25
CA ALA A 272 1.68 -14.67 0.53
C ALA A 272 1.64 -13.90 1.85
N VAL A 273 0.51 -13.27 2.10
CA VAL A 273 0.19 -12.52 3.31
C VAL A 273 -1.25 -12.82 3.70
N ASP A 274 -1.46 -13.20 4.96
CA ASP A 274 -2.76 -13.47 5.54
C ASP A 274 -3.56 -14.56 4.80
N GLY A 275 -2.87 -15.53 4.21
CA GLY A 275 -3.46 -16.65 3.47
C GLY A 275 -3.71 -16.38 1.98
N THR A 276 -3.32 -15.21 1.48
CA THR A 276 -3.59 -14.77 0.10
C THR A 276 -2.35 -14.20 -0.56
N PHE A 277 -2.26 -14.28 -1.88
CA PHE A 277 -1.19 -13.65 -2.63
C PHE A 277 -1.71 -12.99 -3.90
N PHE A 278 -1.03 -11.93 -4.31
CA PHE A 278 -1.24 -11.25 -5.58
C PHE A 278 0.11 -11.01 -6.25
N ILE A 279 0.20 -11.37 -7.52
CA ILE A 279 1.41 -11.17 -8.32
C ILE A 279 1.01 -10.44 -9.59
N ARG A 280 1.72 -9.35 -9.86
CA ARG A 280 1.63 -8.60 -11.11
C ARG A 280 2.98 -8.56 -11.78
N MET A 281 3.02 -8.95 -13.04
CA MET A 281 4.21 -8.83 -13.88
C MET A 281 3.88 -8.04 -15.13
N GLN A 282 4.85 -7.27 -15.62
CA GLN A 282 4.77 -6.54 -16.88
C GLN A 282 5.92 -7.01 -17.78
N PRO A 283 5.77 -8.12 -18.52
CA PRO A 283 6.76 -8.55 -19.50
C PRO A 283 6.98 -7.51 -20.61
N ALA A 284 8.06 -7.71 -21.36
CA ALA A 284 8.38 -6.88 -22.51
C ALA A 284 7.31 -6.95 -23.62
N ASP A 285 7.27 -5.90 -24.43
CA ASP A 285 6.38 -5.78 -25.60
C ASP A 285 6.49 -6.99 -26.52
N GLY A 286 5.34 -7.48 -27.00
CA GLY A 286 5.26 -8.56 -27.98
C GLY A 286 5.19 -9.97 -27.41
N LEU A 287 5.33 -10.17 -26.09
CA LEU A 287 5.15 -11.50 -25.48
C LEU A 287 3.76 -12.10 -25.82
N ASP A 288 2.71 -11.28 -25.82
CA ASP A 288 1.34 -11.69 -26.17
C ASP A 288 1.14 -12.06 -27.65
N GLN A 289 2.12 -11.75 -28.51
CA GLN A 289 2.16 -12.16 -29.91
C GLN A 289 2.88 -13.51 -30.08
N GLN A 290 3.85 -13.82 -29.23
CA GLN A 290 4.59 -15.09 -29.24
C GLN A 290 3.86 -16.19 -28.46
N VAL A 291 3.18 -15.84 -27.37
CA VAL A 291 2.52 -16.77 -26.45
C VAL A 291 1.01 -16.68 -26.62
N SER A 292 0.40 -17.74 -27.16
CA SER A 292 -1.06 -17.81 -27.32
C SER A 292 -1.79 -18.17 -26.03
N LYS A 293 -1.12 -18.90 -25.13
CA LYS A 293 -1.64 -19.29 -23.82
C LYS A 293 -0.49 -19.30 -22.82
N LEU A 294 -0.69 -18.64 -21.69
CA LEU A 294 0.21 -18.67 -20.55
C LEU A 294 -0.34 -19.65 -19.51
N THR A 295 0.50 -20.51 -18.97
CA THR A 295 0.13 -21.37 -17.84
C THR A 295 0.88 -20.97 -16.58
N ALA A 296 0.25 -21.12 -15.42
CA ALA A 296 0.89 -20.90 -14.13
C ALA A 296 0.48 -21.96 -13.11
N SER A 297 1.42 -22.40 -12.27
CA SER A 297 1.14 -23.17 -11.06
C SER A 297 1.97 -22.60 -9.91
N ALA A 298 1.38 -22.55 -8.73
CA ALA A 298 2.07 -22.10 -7.52
C ALA A 298 2.63 -23.29 -6.74
N ALA A 299 3.74 -23.10 -6.04
CA ALA A 299 4.34 -24.10 -5.15
C ALA A 299 4.74 -23.47 -3.81
N ASP A 300 4.51 -24.21 -2.74
CA ASP A 300 4.90 -23.84 -1.37
C ASP A 300 6.30 -24.37 -0.99
N LEU A 301 6.70 -24.08 0.25
CA LEU A 301 7.96 -24.52 0.83
C LEU A 301 8.07 -26.05 1.01
N ALA A 302 6.93 -26.73 1.16
CA ALA A 302 6.86 -28.19 1.23
C ALA A 302 6.81 -28.87 -0.16
N ALA A 303 6.96 -28.08 -1.23
CA ALA A 303 6.87 -28.50 -2.62
C ALA A 303 5.50 -29.10 -3.00
N HIS A 304 4.43 -28.75 -2.28
CA HIS A 304 3.08 -29.01 -2.77
C HIS A 304 2.81 -28.09 -3.96
N GLN A 305 2.44 -28.69 -5.08
CA GLN A 305 2.18 -27.95 -6.32
C GLN A 305 0.67 -27.77 -6.53
N GLY A 306 0.27 -26.51 -6.71
CA GLY A 306 -1.08 -26.12 -7.05
C GLY A 306 -1.51 -26.58 -8.44
N ALA A 307 -2.81 -26.61 -8.68
CA ALA A 307 -3.35 -26.92 -10.00
C ALA A 307 -2.89 -25.90 -11.06
N LEU A 308 -2.57 -26.38 -12.25
CA LEU A 308 -2.21 -25.54 -13.39
C LEU A 308 -3.41 -24.66 -13.80
N LYS A 309 -3.20 -23.35 -13.88
CA LYS A 309 -4.12 -22.39 -14.51
C LYS A 309 -3.61 -21.97 -15.87
N THR A 310 -4.52 -21.59 -16.75
CA THR A 310 -4.20 -21.16 -18.11
C THR A 310 -4.98 -19.88 -18.43
N ALA A 311 -4.32 -18.91 -19.04
CA ALA A 311 -4.92 -17.69 -19.54
C ALA A 311 -4.44 -17.41 -20.98
N SER A 312 -5.37 -17.00 -21.85
CA SER A 312 -5.04 -16.48 -23.18
C SER A 312 -4.92 -14.96 -23.13
N PRO A 313 -4.08 -14.34 -23.99
CA PRO A 313 -4.02 -12.89 -24.10
C PRO A 313 -5.40 -12.29 -24.45
N THR A 314 -5.89 -11.37 -23.64
CA THR A 314 -7.14 -10.64 -23.87
C THR A 314 -6.94 -9.15 -23.65
N THR A 315 -7.79 -8.31 -24.23
CA THR A 315 -7.84 -6.89 -23.85
C THR A 315 -8.37 -6.75 -22.43
N THR A 316 -7.84 -5.80 -21.66
CA THR A 316 -8.35 -5.47 -20.32
C THR A 316 -9.83 -5.07 -20.42
N PRO A 317 -10.74 -5.74 -19.69
CA PRO A 317 -12.15 -5.36 -19.68
C PRO A 317 -12.31 -3.93 -19.17
N VAL A 318 -13.14 -3.14 -19.85
CA VAL A 318 -13.48 -1.77 -19.45
C VAL A 318 -14.87 -1.74 -18.83
N ARG A 319 -15.00 -1.14 -17.65
CA ARG A 319 -16.22 -1.09 -16.84
C ARG A 319 -16.84 0.30 -16.86
N SER A 320 -18.15 0.36 -17.07
CA SER A 320 -18.93 1.60 -17.02
C SER A 320 -19.26 2.00 -15.57
N ALA A 321 -19.70 3.24 -15.37
CA ALA A 321 -20.10 3.75 -14.06
C ALA A 321 -21.13 2.83 -13.36
N GLY A 322 -20.91 2.56 -12.08
CA GLY A 322 -21.73 1.69 -11.23
C GLY A 322 -21.49 0.19 -11.41
N GLN A 323 -20.72 -0.24 -12.41
CA GLN A 323 -20.34 -1.65 -12.54
C GLN A 323 -19.26 -2.03 -11.53
N ALA A 324 -19.28 -3.30 -11.11
CA ALA A 324 -18.24 -3.86 -10.28
C ALA A 324 -16.89 -3.83 -11.02
N CYS A 325 -15.83 -3.54 -10.27
CA CYS A 325 -14.46 -3.46 -10.79
C CYS A 325 -13.48 -4.12 -9.82
N ASP A 326 -12.27 -4.39 -10.30
CA ASP A 326 -11.17 -4.95 -9.52
C ASP A 326 -10.02 -3.93 -9.39
N PRO A 327 -9.73 -3.43 -8.18
CA PRO A 327 -8.69 -2.42 -7.98
C PRO A 327 -7.28 -2.96 -8.27
N ARG A 328 -7.11 -4.28 -8.38
CA ARG A 328 -5.82 -4.91 -8.73
C ARG A 328 -5.58 -4.98 -10.24
N GLY A 329 -6.50 -4.47 -11.05
CA GLY A 329 -6.31 -4.26 -12.50
C GLY A 329 -6.77 -5.42 -13.39
N PHE A 330 -7.52 -6.40 -12.85
CA PHE A 330 -8.17 -7.44 -13.68
C PHE A 330 -9.19 -6.87 -14.66
N ASP A 331 -9.72 -5.69 -14.35
CA ASP A 331 -10.43 -4.81 -15.26
C ASP A 331 -10.08 -3.36 -14.93
N VAL A 332 -10.52 -2.44 -15.78
CA VAL A 332 -10.32 -0.99 -15.58
C VAL A 332 -11.66 -0.28 -15.72
N CYS A 333 -11.81 0.83 -15.03
CA CYS A 333 -12.96 1.70 -15.25
C CYS A 333 -12.79 2.50 -16.56
N ALA A 334 -13.90 2.88 -17.18
CA ALA A 334 -13.90 3.77 -18.34
C ALA A 334 -13.25 5.12 -18.00
N ALA A 335 -12.91 5.90 -19.03
CA ALA A 335 -12.27 7.21 -18.84
C ALA A 335 -13.04 8.10 -17.85
N ASN A 336 -12.30 8.83 -17.00
CA ASN A 336 -12.81 9.68 -15.92
C ASN A 336 -13.52 8.93 -14.76
N LEU A 337 -13.44 7.61 -14.73
CA LEU A 337 -13.91 6.80 -13.61
C LEU A 337 -12.72 6.13 -12.90
N ALA A 338 -12.86 5.89 -11.60
CA ALA A 338 -11.90 5.14 -10.80
C ALA A 338 -12.60 3.99 -10.06
N CYS A 339 -11.86 2.91 -9.80
CA CYS A 339 -12.39 1.74 -9.11
C CYS A 339 -12.33 1.95 -7.60
N THR A 340 -13.45 2.28 -6.97
CA THR A 340 -13.40 2.69 -5.57
C THR A 340 -13.56 1.52 -4.62
N PRO A 341 -12.87 1.54 -3.48
CA PRO A 341 -13.16 0.61 -2.41
C PRO A 341 -14.66 0.68 -2.08
N GLY A 342 -15.34 -0.45 -2.17
CA GLY A 342 -16.65 -0.59 -1.56
C GLY A 342 -16.52 -0.42 -0.05
N VAL A 343 -17.58 0.06 0.61
CA VAL A 343 -17.70 -0.09 2.07
C VAL A 343 -17.44 -1.55 2.42
N VAL A 344 -16.64 -1.84 3.45
CA VAL A 344 -16.31 -3.22 3.89
C VAL A 344 -17.53 -4.14 3.75
N GLY A 345 -17.39 -5.22 2.99
CA GLY A 345 -18.47 -6.15 2.66
C GLY A 345 -19.30 -5.81 1.40
N LYS A 346 -18.95 -4.74 0.66
CA LYS A 346 -19.52 -4.41 -0.65
C LYS A 346 -18.46 -4.52 -1.75
N PRO A 347 -18.86 -4.89 -2.98
CA PRO A 347 -17.93 -4.91 -4.11
C PRO A 347 -17.49 -3.49 -4.46
N ASN A 348 -16.27 -3.39 -4.98
CA ASN A 348 -15.73 -2.16 -5.56
C ASN A 348 -16.49 -1.82 -6.83
N VAL A 349 -16.72 -0.54 -7.10
CA VAL A 349 -17.49 -0.09 -8.26
C VAL A 349 -16.83 1.09 -8.96
N CYS A 350 -17.03 1.19 -10.28
CA CYS A 350 -16.54 2.33 -11.03
C CYS A 350 -17.35 3.58 -10.71
N GLN A 351 -16.70 4.62 -10.19
CA GLN A 351 -17.31 5.89 -9.83
C GLN A 351 -16.57 7.06 -10.46
N SER A 352 -17.23 8.22 -10.56
CA SER A 352 -16.61 9.42 -11.11
C SER A 352 -15.37 9.81 -10.33
N ALA A 353 -14.22 9.89 -11.01
CA ALA A 353 -12.97 10.34 -10.41
C ALA A 353 -13.11 11.73 -9.78
N SER A 354 -13.86 12.65 -10.43
CA SER A 354 -14.07 14.01 -9.90
C SER A 354 -14.82 14.03 -8.56
N THR A 355 -15.83 13.17 -8.42
CA THR A 355 -16.61 13.05 -7.19
C THR A 355 -15.73 12.49 -6.07
N LEU A 356 -14.92 11.49 -6.38
CA LEU A 356 -14.03 10.85 -5.43
C LEU A 356 -12.94 11.78 -4.96
N ARG A 357 -12.32 12.52 -5.90
CA ARG A 357 -11.34 13.55 -5.57
C ARG A 357 -11.91 14.53 -4.55
N THR A 358 -13.11 15.05 -4.82
CA THR A 358 -13.81 15.95 -3.88
C THR A 358 -14.05 15.31 -2.52
N THR A 359 -14.51 14.05 -2.48
CA THR A 359 -14.80 13.34 -1.23
C THR A 359 -13.54 13.04 -0.42
N GLN A 360 -12.51 12.46 -1.02
CA GLN A 360 -11.30 12.06 -0.32
C GLN A 360 -10.49 13.26 0.17
N CYS A 361 -10.36 14.28 -0.68
CA CYS A 361 -9.72 15.54 -0.32
C CYS A 361 -10.42 16.25 0.84
N GLY A 362 -11.76 16.27 0.86
CA GLY A 362 -12.52 16.82 2.00
C GLY A 362 -12.41 15.99 3.28
N ALA A 363 -11.98 14.73 3.19
CA ALA A 363 -11.75 13.82 4.31
C ALA A 363 -10.27 13.74 4.73
N ALA A 364 -9.35 14.34 3.96
CA ALA A 364 -7.93 14.25 4.23
C ALA A 364 -7.59 14.96 5.55
N PRO A 365 -6.76 14.35 6.42
CA PRO A 365 -6.34 14.95 7.69
C PRO A 365 -5.64 16.28 7.45
N ILE A 366 -5.85 17.25 8.34
CA ILE A 366 -5.25 18.58 8.24
C ILE A 366 -3.93 18.58 9.01
N LEU A 367 -2.83 18.88 8.30
CA LEU A 367 -1.50 19.11 8.85
C LEU A 367 -1.19 20.62 8.82
N VAL A 368 -1.11 21.25 9.99
CA VAL A 368 -0.75 22.67 10.09
C VAL A 368 0.77 22.78 10.17
N ALA A 369 1.41 23.30 9.12
CA ALA A 369 2.86 23.42 9.10
C ALA A 369 3.35 24.50 10.07
N THR A 370 4.45 24.24 10.77
CA THR A 370 5.07 25.20 11.69
C THR A 370 6.58 25.23 11.51
N ALA A 371 7.24 26.27 12.04
CA ALA A 371 8.70 26.35 12.03
C ALA A 371 9.36 25.23 12.87
N ALA A 372 8.65 24.73 13.88
CA ALA A 372 9.08 23.57 14.68
C ALA A 372 8.89 22.23 13.95
N GLY A 373 8.25 22.23 12.78
CA GLY A 373 7.78 21.04 12.09
C GLY A 373 6.40 20.61 12.56
N ALA A 374 5.75 19.78 11.75
CA ALA A 374 4.52 19.07 12.08
C ALA A 374 4.54 17.72 11.36
N THR A 375 3.86 16.72 11.90
CA THR A 375 3.80 15.36 11.32
C THR A 375 2.36 14.88 11.16
N ALA A 376 2.11 14.11 10.10
CA ALA A 376 0.87 13.37 9.90
C ALA A 376 1.20 11.90 9.57
N LEU A 377 0.46 10.97 10.17
CA LEU A 377 0.48 9.56 9.77
C LEU A 377 -0.70 9.29 8.83
N GLY A 378 -0.48 8.41 7.85
CA GLY A 378 -1.53 7.96 6.96
C GLY A 378 -1.20 6.63 6.31
N THR A 379 -2.09 6.19 5.42
CA THR A 379 -1.93 4.99 4.60
C THR A 379 -2.14 5.37 3.15
N ALA A 380 -1.24 4.95 2.27
CA ALA A 380 -1.47 4.95 0.83
C ALA A 380 -2.15 3.64 0.47
N ASP A 381 -3.41 3.71 0.07
CA ASP A 381 -4.22 2.55 -0.31
C ASP A 381 -5.12 2.88 -1.52
N GLY A 382 -5.88 1.88 -1.97
CA GLY A 382 -6.91 2.09 -2.99
C GLY A 382 -6.36 2.44 -4.38
N VAL A 383 -7.10 3.29 -5.08
CA VAL A 383 -6.82 3.69 -6.47
C VAL A 383 -6.27 5.11 -6.50
N SER A 384 -5.26 5.35 -7.35
CA SER A 384 -4.81 6.71 -7.66
C SER A 384 -5.94 7.49 -8.30
N LEU A 385 -6.27 8.63 -7.70
CA LEU A 385 -7.13 9.65 -8.26
C LEU A 385 -6.30 10.81 -8.79
N TRP A 386 -5.11 11.06 -8.26
CA TRP A 386 -4.18 12.02 -8.83
C TRP A 386 -2.98 11.25 -9.32
N ASP A 387 -2.86 11.02 -10.62
CA ASP A 387 -1.62 10.45 -11.16
C ASP A 387 -0.47 11.41 -10.84
N THR A 388 0.67 10.88 -10.40
CA THR A 388 1.87 11.69 -10.15
C THR A 388 2.21 12.58 -11.37
N PRO A 389 2.66 13.85 -11.17
CA PRO A 389 3.00 14.74 -12.27
C PRO A 389 4.03 14.16 -13.25
N ALA A 390 3.90 14.50 -14.54
CA ALA A 390 4.80 13.98 -15.57
C ALA A 390 6.26 14.32 -15.28
N GLY A 391 7.12 13.30 -15.33
CA GLY A 391 8.55 13.43 -15.07
C GLY A 391 8.93 13.44 -13.59
N CYS A 392 7.98 13.23 -12.68
CA CYS A 392 8.30 13.11 -11.26
C CYS A 392 9.06 11.82 -10.93
N GLN A 393 8.51 10.71 -11.41
CA GLN A 393 9.04 9.38 -11.16
C GLN A 393 9.67 8.80 -12.42
N SER A 394 10.63 7.91 -12.23
CA SER A 394 11.17 7.13 -13.34
C SER A 394 10.12 6.18 -13.90
N ASN A 395 9.99 6.10 -15.23
CA ASN A 395 8.98 5.30 -15.94
C ASN A 395 7.51 5.71 -15.70
N ASP A 396 7.28 6.77 -14.93
CA ASP A 396 5.99 7.41 -14.69
C ASP A 396 4.84 6.42 -14.40
N PRO A 397 4.99 5.55 -13.37
CA PRO A 397 4.01 4.52 -13.10
C PRO A 397 2.69 5.16 -12.65
N LYS A 398 1.59 4.76 -13.29
CA LYS A 398 0.24 5.30 -13.04
C LYS A 398 -0.64 4.33 -12.27
N GLY A 399 -1.71 4.84 -11.66
CA GLY A 399 -2.75 3.99 -11.04
C GLY A 399 -2.30 3.30 -9.75
N ARG A 400 -1.46 3.97 -8.96
CA ARG A 400 -0.89 3.45 -7.72
C ARG A 400 -1.72 3.81 -6.49
N PRO A 401 -1.58 3.10 -5.36
CA PRO A 401 -2.17 3.56 -4.10
C PRO A 401 -1.64 4.95 -3.71
N GLU A 402 -2.51 5.80 -3.18
CA GLU A 402 -2.14 7.16 -2.77
C GLU A 402 -2.69 7.50 -1.39
N GLY A 403 -1.96 8.33 -0.65
CA GLY A 403 -2.35 8.90 0.62
C GLY A 403 -2.51 10.41 0.51
N LEU A 404 -3.45 10.99 1.25
CA LEU A 404 -3.77 12.42 1.18
C LEU A 404 -3.59 13.11 2.52
N VAL A 405 -3.00 14.30 2.51
CA VAL A 405 -2.93 15.21 3.65
C VAL A 405 -3.27 16.63 3.20
N THR A 406 -4.20 17.29 3.88
CA THR A 406 -4.44 18.73 3.68
C THR A 406 -3.39 19.52 4.45
N LEU A 407 -2.44 20.13 3.77
CA LEU A 407 -1.46 21.02 4.37
C LEU A 407 -2.04 22.42 4.52
N ARG A 408 -2.03 22.95 5.75
CA ARG A 408 -2.43 24.33 6.05
C ARG A 408 -1.22 25.19 6.40
N LEU A 409 -1.04 26.27 5.65
CA LEU A 409 -0.10 27.34 5.94
C LEU A 409 -0.85 28.57 6.46
N THR A 410 -0.65 28.92 7.73
CA THR A 410 -1.28 30.10 8.35
C THR A 410 -0.68 31.42 7.85
N GLU A 411 0.59 31.37 7.43
CA GLU A 411 1.33 32.50 6.87
C GLU A 411 2.08 32.05 5.60
N ARG A 412 2.63 33.01 4.85
CA ARG A 412 3.51 32.68 3.71
C ARG A 412 4.77 32.02 4.25
N ALA A 413 5.13 30.86 3.71
CA ALA A 413 6.43 30.23 3.93
C ALA A 413 7.44 30.78 2.91
N GLN A 414 8.62 31.23 3.35
CA GLN A 414 9.70 31.53 2.41
C GLN A 414 10.23 30.22 1.82
N ARG A 415 10.32 29.19 2.66
CA ARG A 415 10.66 27.83 2.26
C ARG A 415 9.76 26.85 2.98
N LEU A 416 9.20 25.90 2.26
CA LEU A 416 8.45 24.77 2.78
C LEU A 416 9.19 23.49 2.43
N THR A 417 9.46 22.64 3.43
CA THR A 417 9.99 21.29 3.23
C THR A 417 8.92 20.29 3.64
N LEU A 418 8.58 19.40 2.71
CA LEU A 418 7.76 18.21 2.94
C LEU A 418 8.64 16.98 2.79
N SER A 419 8.54 16.02 3.72
CA SER A 419 9.36 14.81 3.65
C SER A 419 8.63 13.60 4.19
N THR A 420 8.78 12.47 3.49
CA THR A 420 8.40 11.12 3.92
C THR A 420 9.60 10.29 4.38
N GLU A 421 10.81 10.88 4.46
CA GLU A 421 12.05 10.29 5.00
C GLU A 421 11.93 10.04 6.51
N HIS A 422 11.04 9.13 6.87
CA HIS A 422 10.69 8.81 8.25
C HIS A 422 10.51 7.31 8.43
N PRO A 423 10.81 6.77 9.62
CA PRO A 423 10.66 5.35 9.87
C PRO A 423 9.20 4.86 9.75
N GLY A 424 8.20 5.74 9.87
CA GLY A 424 6.79 5.40 9.62
C GLY A 424 6.43 5.07 8.16
N THR A 425 7.30 5.37 7.18
CA THR A 425 7.00 5.26 5.74
C THR A 425 7.38 3.94 5.09
N THR A 426 6.53 2.92 5.12
CA THR A 426 6.89 1.53 4.80
C THR A 426 7.12 1.19 3.32
N PHE A 427 7.07 2.15 2.41
CA PHE A 427 7.12 1.92 0.96
C PHE A 427 7.87 3.04 0.24
N ASP A 428 8.15 2.82 -1.04
CA ASP A 428 8.77 3.79 -1.94
C ASP A 428 7.74 4.84 -2.37
N THR A 429 8.03 6.13 -2.16
CA THR A 429 7.03 7.20 -2.25
C THR A 429 7.38 8.26 -3.29
N ALA A 430 6.42 8.69 -4.11
CA ALA A 430 6.44 10.04 -4.67
C ALA A 430 5.62 11.01 -3.83
N LEU A 431 6.08 12.25 -3.79
CA LEU A 431 5.47 13.34 -3.04
C LEU A 431 5.25 14.55 -3.94
N TYR A 432 4.02 15.05 -4.00
CA TYR A 432 3.69 16.28 -4.71
C TYR A 432 2.65 17.10 -3.97
N MET A 433 2.69 18.42 -4.23
CA MET A 433 1.81 19.39 -3.59
C MET A 433 0.94 20.08 -4.65
N LEU A 434 -0.36 20.10 -4.40
CA LEU A 434 -1.40 20.63 -5.28
C LEU A 434 -2.12 21.82 -4.63
N THR A 435 -2.61 22.75 -5.45
CA THR A 435 -3.37 23.91 -4.96
C THR A 435 -4.79 23.49 -4.59
N GLY A 436 -5.13 23.51 -3.29
CA GLY A 436 -6.46 23.11 -2.83
C GLY A 436 -6.83 21.70 -3.28
N CYS A 437 -7.99 21.57 -3.94
CA CYS A 437 -8.58 20.28 -4.30
C CYS A 437 -8.81 20.14 -5.81
N PRO A 438 -7.76 20.03 -6.63
CA PRO A 438 -7.92 20.11 -8.08
C PRO A 438 -8.48 18.81 -8.68
N LEU A 439 -8.99 18.94 -9.90
CA LEU A 439 -9.48 17.80 -10.68
C LEU A 439 -8.36 16.97 -11.32
N ASP A 440 -7.12 17.46 -11.34
CA ASP A 440 -5.96 16.73 -11.83
C ASP A 440 -4.68 17.25 -11.12
N SER A 441 -3.53 16.68 -11.47
CA SER A 441 -2.22 17.00 -10.89
C SER A 441 -1.39 17.98 -11.72
N THR A 442 -1.96 18.59 -12.77
CA THR A 442 -1.18 19.42 -13.70
C THR A 442 -0.67 20.71 -13.05
N ASP A 443 -1.43 21.27 -12.11
CA ASP A 443 -1.08 22.48 -11.36
C ASP A 443 -0.34 22.16 -10.04
N SER A 444 0.63 21.24 -10.10
CA SER A 444 1.49 20.95 -8.94
C SER A 444 2.52 22.06 -8.69
N PHE A 445 2.76 22.38 -7.42
CA PHE A 445 3.83 23.30 -7.01
C PHE A 445 5.23 22.71 -7.20
N GLY A 446 5.30 21.39 -7.23
CA GLY A 446 6.52 20.62 -7.31
C GLY A 446 6.24 19.18 -6.95
N CYS A 447 7.22 18.33 -7.23
CA CYS A 447 7.13 16.93 -6.97
C CYS A 447 8.54 16.35 -6.70
N SER A 448 8.60 15.20 -6.02
CA SER A 448 9.80 14.41 -5.72
C SER A 448 9.45 12.93 -5.76
N ASP A 449 10.39 12.06 -6.14
CA ASP A 449 10.28 10.58 -6.06
C ASP A 449 11.27 10.04 -5.01
N ASP A 450 12.46 10.64 -4.92
CA ASP A 450 13.45 10.25 -3.92
C ASP A 450 14.09 11.50 -3.29
N ALA A 451 14.32 11.46 -1.99
CA ALA A 451 15.04 12.51 -1.30
C ALA A 451 16.56 12.45 -1.54
N SER A 452 17.07 11.26 -1.88
CA SER A 452 18.45 11.00 -2.29
C SER A 452 18.51 9.72 -3.13
N ALA A 453 19.60 9.50 -3.88
CA ALA A 453 19.76 8.29 -4.69
C ALA A 453 19.82 6.97 -3.87
N ALA A 454 19.93 7.05 -2.54
CA ALA A 454 19.91 5.90 -1.65
C ALA A 454 18.56 5.72 -0.95
N SER A 455 17.74 6.78 -0.86
CA SER A 455 16.46 6.78 -0.14
C SER A 455 15.32 6.49 -1.11
N SER A 456 14.43 5.55 -0.76
CA SER A 456 13.14 5.36 -1.44
C SER A 456 12.02 6.27 -0.89
N ALA A 457 12.32 7.11 0.11
CA ALA A 457 11.40 8.11 0.59
C ALA A 457 11.67 9.46 -0.10
N SER A 458 10.61 10.26 -0.23
CA SER A 458 10.60 11.53 -0.96
C SER A 458 10.83 12.75 -0.08
N ARG A 459 11.49 13.78 -0.63
CA ARG A 459 11.58 15.11 -0.01
C ARG A 459 11.36 16.21 -1.03
N LEU A 460 10.31 16.99 -0.82
CA LEU A 460 9.93 18.13 -1.66
C LEU A 460 10.25 19.45 -0.95
N VAL A 461 11.01 20.32 -1.62
CA VAL A 461 11.27 21.70 -1.16
C VAL A 461 10.62 22.68 -2.12
N VAL A 462 9.78 23.57 -1.59
CA VAL A 462 9.05 24.59 -2.37
C VAL A 462 9.32 25.97 -1.77
N GLU A 463 9.65 26.94 -2.61
CA GLU A 463 9.99 28.30 -2.20
C GLU A 463 8.79 29.25 -2.37
N ASN A 464 8.70 30.26 -1.52
CA ASN A 464 7.72 31.36 -1.57
C ASN A 464 6.24 30.91 -1.62
N VAL A 465 5.88 29.91 -0.83
CA VAL A 465 4.53 29.34 -0.81
C VAL A 465 3.58 30.28 -0.06
N PRO A 466 2.51 30.81 -0.69
CA PRO A 466 1.54 31.67 -0.03
C PRO A 466 0.83 30.97 1.15
N ALA A 467 0.28 31.75 2.08
CA ALA A 467 -0.67 31.22 3.06
C ALA A 467 -1.88 30.60 2.34
N GLY A 468 -2.39 29.48 2.84
CA GLY A 468 -3.49 28.76 2.23
C GLY A 468 -3.53 27.28 2.58
N ASP A 469 -4.52 26.60 2.02
CA ASP A 469 -4.68 25.15 2.13
C ASP A 469 -4.24 24.50 0.81
N TYR A 470 -3.45 23.43 0.93
CA TYR A 470 -2.88 22.65 -0.16
C TYR A 470 -3.20 21.17 0.06
N LEU A 471 -3.30 20.41 -1.02
CA LEU A 471 -3.37 18.95 -0.93
C LEU A 471 -1.98 18.39 -1.19
N VAL A 472 -1.44 17.66 -0.23
CA VAL A 472 -0.22 16.87 -0.38
C VAL A 472 -0.65 15.44 -0.68
N VAL A 473 -0.11 14.90 -1.77
CA VAL A 473 -0.33 13.51 -2.16
C VAL A 473 0.95 12.72 -1.97
N VAL A 474 0.83 11.60 -1.25
CA VAL A 474 1.88 10.60 -1.03
C VAL A 474 1.53 9.39 -1.89
N ASP A 475 2.12 9.31 -3.07
CA ASP A 475 1.86 8.26 -4.05
C ASP A 475 2.87 7.10 -3.86
N SER A 476 2.42 5.86 -4.03
CA SER A 476 3.24 4.65 -3.88
C SER A 476 3.88 4.25 -5.21
N PHE A 477 5.17 3.94 -5.24
CA PHE A 477 5.76 3.32 -6.42
C PHE A 477 5.23 1.88 -6.66
N SER A 478 4.81 1.19 -5.61
CA SER A 478 4.33 -0.20 -5.63
C SER A 478 2.78 -0.31 -5.70
N TYR A 479 2.23 -1.51 -5.94
CA TYR A 479 0.77 -1.71 -5.98
C TYR A 479 0.15 -1.98 -4.60
N GLU A 480 0.99 -2.26 -3.62
CA GLU A 480 0.60 -2.61 -2.25
C GLU A 480 0.32 -1.36 -1.41
N GLY A 481 1.04 -0.27 -1.69
CA GLY A 481 1.01 0.92 -0.83
C GLY A 481 1.63 0.64 0.54
N GLY A 482 1.14 1.32 1.57
CA GLY A 482 1.62 1.12 2.94
C GLY A 482 1.36 2.31 3.85
N SER A 483 1.85 2.25 5.08
CA SER A 483 1.79 3.39 5.99
C SER A 483 2.84 4.43 5.62
N PHE A 484 2.53 5.71 5.81
CA PHE A 484 3.47 6.81 5.67
C PHE A 484 3.46 7.74 6.87
N GLU A 485 4.61 8.35 7.12
CA GLU A 485 4.75 9.50 8.00
C GLU A 485 5.21 10.70 7.15
N LEU A 486 4.36 11.72 7.09
CA LEU A 486 4.64 12.96 6.38
C LEU A 486 5.01 14.04 7.39
N SER A 487 6.15 14.69 7.18
CA SER A 487 6.53 15.90 7.90
C SER A 487 6.37 17.15 7.03
N ALA A 488 6.06 18.28 7.67
CA ALA A 488 6.03 19.59 7.06
C ALA A 488 6.73 20.63 7.95
N GLN A 489 7.71 21.34 7.40
CA GLN A 489 8.46 22.39 8.09
C GLN A 489 8.52 23.67 7.24
N VAL A 490 8.29 24.82 7.86
CA VAL A 490 8.40 26.14 7.21
C VAL A 490 9.56 26.95 7.75
N GLU A 491 10.17 27.76 6.89
CA GLU A 491 11.15 28.80 7.24
C GLU A 491 10.70 30.18 6.76
#